data_AF-A0A1I0HE57-F1
#
_entry.id   AF-A0A1I0HE57-F1
#
_cell.length_a   1.000
_cell.length_b   1.000
_cell.length_c   1.000
_cell.angle_alpha   90.00
_cell.angle_beta   90.00
_cell.angle_gamma   90.00
#
_symmetry.space_group_name_H-M   'P 1'
#
loop_
_entity.id
_entity.type
_entity.pdbx_description
1 polymer ?
#
loop_
_entity_poly.entity_id
_entity_poly.type
_entity_poly.pdbx_seq_one_letter_code
_entity_poly.pdbx_strand_id
1 'polypeptide(L)'
;MNSIYLEALEEFEALTGTPYRGELYATPASVPAELLDLISKAKISQANAQQMSITHQMQQFKKGSIVVLPDDKKYLVGEFQACAEQIELWSAARSDRKK
;
A
#
# COMPACT_ATOMS: atom_id res chain seq x y z
N MET A 1 -4.15 -11.11 -12.28
CA MET A 1 -3.76 -10.11 -11.26
C MET A 1 -4.99 -9.27 -11.00
N ASN A 2 -5.67 -9.47 -9.87
CA ASN A 2 -6.75 -8.57 -9.48
C ASN A 2 -6.15 -7.22 -9.12
N SER A 3 -6.70 -6.16 -9.71
CA SER A 3 -6.30 -4.80 -9.38
C SER A 3 -6.76 -4.54 -7.95
N ILE A 4 -5.85 -4.12 -7.07
CA ILE A 4 -6.14 -3.76 -5.68
C ILE A 4 -7.29 -2.75 -5.57
N TYR A 5 -7.45 -1.93 -6.59
CA TYR A 5 -8.58 -1.02 -6.69
C TYR A 5 -9.91 -1.76 -6.83
N LEU A 6 -9.98 -2.84 -7.60
CA LEU A 6 -11.20 -3.64 -7.76
C LEU A 6 -11.60 -4.30 -6.43
N GLU A 7 -10.63 -4.87 -5.70
CA GLU A 7 -10.90 -5.46 -4.37
C GLU A 7 -11.43 -4.41 -3.38
N ALA A 8 -10.84 -3.20 -3.38
CA ALA A 8 -11.32 -2.10 -2.54
C ALA A 8 -12.73 -1.63 -2.93
N LEU A 9 -13.09 -1.67 -4.22
CA LEU A 9 -14.44 -1.34 -4.69
C LEU A 9 -15.46 -2.41 -4.30
N GLU A 10 -15.09 -3.69 -4.41
CA GLU A 10 -15.92 -4.82 -3.97
C GLU A 10 -16.17 -4.77 -2.45
N GLU A 11 -15.13 -4.50 -1.65
CA GLU A 11 -15.27 -4.35 -0.19
C GLU A 11 -16.12 -3.11 0.19
N PHE A 12 -16.00 -2.02 -0.58
CA PHE A 12 -16.84 -0.83 -0.38
C PHE A 12 -18.31 -1.13 -0.62
N GLU A 13 -18.64 -1.82 -1.72
CA GLU A 13 -20.01 -2.21 -2.03
C GLU A 13 -20.56 -3.19 -1.00
N ALA A 14 -19.75 -4.15 -0.52
CA ALA A 14 -20.15 -5.07 0.53
C ALA A 14 -20.44 -4.37 1.87
N LEU A 15 -19.67 -3.33 2.23
CA LEU A 15 -19.84 -2.59 3.48
C LEU A 15 -20.99 -1.59 3.44
N THR A 16 -21.20 -0.94 2.31
CA THR A 16 -22.17 0.18 2.18
C THR A 16 -23.47 -0.22 1.48
N GLY A 17 -23.52 -1.40 0.86
CA GLY A 17 -24.62 -1.83 0.00
C GLY A 17 -24.79 -1.00 -1.27
N THR A 18 -23.84 -0.12 -1.58
CA THR A 18 -23.92 0.82 -2.69
C THR A 18 -22.78 0.56 -3.68
N PRO A 19 -23.07 0.29 -4.96
CA PRO A 19 -22.04 0.07 -5.96
C PRO A 19 -21.26 1.36 -6.22
N TYR A 20 -19.96 1.23 -6.43
CA TYR A 20 -19.12 2.37 -6.77
C TYR A 20 -19.49 2.96 -8.14
N ARG A 21 -19.70 4.28 -8.18
CA ARG A 21 -19.89 5.05 -9.41
C ARG A 21 -18.99 6.27 -9.38
N GLY A 22 -17.94 6.28 -10.20
CA GLY A 22 -16.97 7.39 -10.24
C GLY A 22 -17.60 8.76 -10.53
N GLU A 23 -18.73 8.78 -11.24
CA GLU A 23 -19.52 9.98 -11.54
C GLU A 23 -20.05 10.69 -10.29
N LEU A 24 -20.30 9.95 -9.20
CA LEU A 24 -20.78 10.50 -7.93
C LEU A 24 -19.65 11.22 -7.16
N TYR A 25 -18.40 11.01 -7.56
CA TYR A 25 -17.22 11.46 -6.83
C TYR A 25 -16.34 12.37 -7.70
N ALA A 26 -16.96 13.38 -8.30
CA ALA A 26 -16.31 14.33 -9.22
C ALA A 26 -15.19 15.16 -8.55
N THR A 27 -15.15 15.23 -7.22
CA THR A 27 -14.10 15.91 -6.46
C THR A 27 -13.49 14.99 -5.39
N PRO A 28 -12.23 15.22 -4.99
CA PRO A 28 -11.63 14.44 -3.89
C PRO A 28 -12.43 14.52 -2.59
N ALA A 29 -13.09 15.64 -2.32
CA ALA A 29 -13.91 15.85 -1.13
C ALA A 29 -15.24 15.08 -1.16
N SER A 30 -15.75 14.72 -2.34
CA SER A 30 -16.96 13.90 -2.47
C SER A 30 -16.71 12.40 -2.24
N VAL A 31 -15.46 11.96 -2.20
CA VAL A 31 -15.14 10.54 -1.99
C VAL A 31 -15.48 10.13 -0.55
N PRO A 32 -16.24 9.05 -0.33
CA PRO A 32 -16.61 8.59 1.01
C PRO A 32 -15.38 8.22 1.84
N ALA A 33 -15.43 8.52 3.13
CA ALA A 33 -14.34 8.22 4.06
C ALA A 33 -14.06 6.71 4.14
N GLU A 34 -15.10 5.89 4.02
CA GLU A 34 -15.03 4.43 4.00
C GLU A 34 -14.21 3.94 2.79
N LEU A 35 -14.48 4.47 1.60
CA LEU A 35 -13.73 4.12 0.39
C LEU A 35 -12.26 4.55 0.51
N LEU A 36 -12.01 5.74 1.07
CA LEU A 36 -10.65 6.22 1.34
C LEU A 36 -9.92 5.34 2.37
N ASP A 37 -10.60 4.85 3.41
CA ASP A 37 -10.04 3.92 4.41
C ASP A 37 -9.64 2.58 3.78
N LEU A 38 -10.52 2.02 2.93
CA LEU A 38 -10.28 0.77 2.20
C LEU A 38 -9.07 0.89 1.27
N ILE A 39 -9.01 1.95 0.46
CA ILE A 39 -7.86 2.19 -0.43
C ILE A 39 -6.58 2.36 0.40
N SER A 40 -6.64 3.08 1.51
CA SER A 40 -5.47 3.29 2.39
C SER A 40 -4.98 1.95 2.96
N LYS A 41 -5.87 1.09 3.48
CA LYS A 41 -5.53 -0.26 3.94
C LYS A 41 -4.89 -1.09 2.83
N ALA A 42 -5.47 -1.07 1.65
CA ALA A 42 -5.02 -1.88 0.53
C ALA A 42 -3.62 -1.45 0.05
N LYS A 43 -3.36 -0.13 0.00
CA LYS A 43 -2.03 0.42 -0.31
C LYS A 43 -0.99 0.07 0.75
N ILE A 44 -1.34 0.15 2.03
CA ILE A 44 -0.45 -0.26 3.13
C ILE A 44 -0.14 -1.76 3.02
N SER A 45 -1.14 -2.60 2.76
CA SER A 45 -0.96 -4.05 2.59
C SER A 45 -0.03 -4.37 1.43
N GLN A 46 -0.22 -3.72 0.28
CA GLN A 46 0.64 -3.87 -0.89
C GLN A 46 2.10 -3.48 -0.60
N ALA A 47 2.31 -2.32 0.01
CA ALA A 47 3.65 -1.84 0.34
C ALA A 47 4.34 -2.79 1.34
N ASN A 48 3.61 -3.32 2.32
CA ASN A 48 4.13 -4.35 3.24
C ASN A 48 4.52 -5.64 2.50
N ALA A 49 3.68 -6.13 1.60
CA ALA A 49 3.96 -7.33 0.82
C ALA A 49 5.21 -7.15 -0.07
N GLN A 50 5.34 -5.98 -0.70
CA GLN A 50 6.52 -5.63 -1.49
C GLN A 50 7.78 -5.54 -0.60
N GLN A 51 7.68 -4.90 0.56
CA GLN A 51 8.78 -4.79 1.51
C GLN A 51 9.26 -6.16 2.00
N MET A 52 8.32 -7.10 2.24
CA MET A 52 8.64 -8.49 2.58
C MET A 52 9.35 -9.22 1.43
N SER A 53 8.88 -9.04 0.19
CA SER A 53 9.52 -9.58 -1.00
C SER A 53 10.96 -9.06 -1.17
N ILE A 54 11.18 -7.76 -0.99
CA ILE A 54 12.50 -7.15 -1.05
C ILE A 54 13.40 -7.70 0.07
N THR A 55 12.86 -7.84 1.29
CA THR A 55 13.58 -8.44 2.41
C THR A 55 14.03 -9.86 2.09
N HIS A 56 13.15 -10.68 1.51
CA HIS A 56 13.47 -12.03 1.07
C HIS A 56 14.57 -12.05 -0.01
N GLN A 57 14.54 -11.12 -0.96
CA GLN A 57 15.62 -10.98 -1.96
C GLN A 57 16.95 -10.59 -1.30
N MET A 58 16.94 -9.63 -0.37
CA MET A 58 18.14 -9.22 0.37
C MET A 58 18.72 -10.34 1.23
N GLN A 59 17.88 -11.23 1.78
CA GLN A 59 18.33 -12.37 2.58
C GLN A 59 19.27 -13.32 1.81
N GLN A 60 19.16 -13.39 0.48
CA GLN A 60 20.07 -14.19 -0.36
C GLN A 60 21.53 -13.69 -0.29
N PHE A 61 21.73 -12.44 0.09
CA PHE A 61 23.04 -11.80 0.20
C PHE A 61 23.52 -11.67 1.65
N LYS A 62 22.86 -12.36 2.58
CA LYS A 62 23.21 -12.34 4.00
C LYS A 62 24.52 -13.10 4.25
N LYS A 63 25.49 -12.43 4.87
CA LYS A 63 26.76 -13.00 5.35
C LYS A 63 26.82 -12.84 6.86
N GLY A 64 26.44 -13.89 7.59
CA GLY A 64 26.31 -13.82 9.05
C GLY A 64 25.16 -12.90 9.47
N SER A 65 25.46 -11.83 10.22
CA SER A 65 24.47 -10.84 10.68
C SER A 65 24.26 -9.66 9.73
N ILE A 66 25.07 -9.52 8.69
CA ILE A 66 25.03 -8.39 7.76
C ILE A 66 24.55 -8.83 6.37
N VAL A 67 23.92 -7.92 5.64
CA VAL A 67 23.57 -8.11 4.22
C VAL A 67 24.58 -7.34 3.37
N VAL A 68 25.23 -8.01 2.42
CA VAL A 68 26.23 -7.40 1.54
C VAL A 68 25.75 -7.49 0.11
N LEU A 69 25.14 -6.41 -0.39
CA LEU A 69 24.58 -6.34 -1.74
C LEU A 69 25.68 -6.00 -2.77
N PRO A 70 25.69 -6.68 -3.94
CA PRO A 70 26.49 -6.24 -5.08
C PRO A 70 25.93 -4.91 -5.64
N ASP A 71 26.75 -4.20 -6.42
CA ASP A 71 26.42 -2.85 -6.91
C ASP A 71 25.11 -2.82 -7.73
N ASP A 72 24.86 -3.85 -8.53
CA ASP A 72 23.66 -4.00 -9.34
C ASP A 72 22.38 -4.25 -8.51
N LYS A 73 22.51 -4.52 -7.20
CA LYS A 73 21.38 -4.78 -6.27
C LYS A 73 21.21 -3.72 -5.19
N LYS A 74 22.05 -2.69 -5.16
CA LYS A 74 21.91 -1.58 -4.20
C LYS A 74 20.57 -0.85 -4.30
N TYR A 75 19.93 -0.88 -5.47
CA TYR A 75 18.59 -0.29 -5.67
C TYR A 75 17.53 -0.88 -4.73
N LEU A 76 17.69 -2.14 -4.30
CA LEU A 76 16.76 -2.80 -3.38
C LEU A 76 16.61 -2.03 -2.06
N VAL A 77 17.67 -1.35 -1.60
CA VAL A 77 17.61 -0.51 -0.38
C VAL A 77 16.71 0.70 -0.59
N GLY A 78 16.82 1.34 -1.76
CA GLY A 78 15.96 2.46 -2.13
C GLY A 78 14.50 2.02 -2.28
N GLU A 79 14.24 0.87 -2.90
CA GLU A 79 12.89 0.32 -3.00
C GLU A 79 12.30 -0.03 -1.64
N PHE A 80 13.10 -0.61 -0.73
CA PHE A 80 12.67 -0.90 0.63
C PHE A 80 12.26 0.37 1.38
N GLN A 81 13.05 1.44 1.25
CA GLN A 81 12.74 2.73 1.87
C GLN A 81 11.49 3.36 1.26
N ALA A 82 11.33 3.31 -0.07
CA ALA A 82 10.13 3.81 -0.74
C ALA A 82 8.85 3.10 -0.26
N CYS A 83 8.91 1.79 0.02
CA CYS A 83 7.79 1.07 0.63
C CYS A 83 7.46 1.61 2.02
N ALA A 84 8.47 1.88 2.86
CA ALA A 84 8.27 2.43 4.19
C ALA A 84 7.62 3.83 4.15
N GLU A 85 8.09 4.70 3.25
CA GLU A 85 7.53 6.04 3.03
C GLU A 85 6.06 5.95 2.56
N GLN A 86 5.73 4.99 1.68
CA GLN A 86 4.34 4.77 1.27
C GLN A 86 3.46 4.30 2.44
N ILE A 87 3.95 3.38 3.27
CA ILE A 87 3.20 2.91 4.45
C ILE A 87 2.93 4.07 5.39
N GLU A 88 3.93 4.91 5.66
CA GLU A 88 3.78 6.08 6.53
C GLU A 88 2.74 7.07 5.98
N LEU A 89 2.85 7.44 4.69
CA LEU A 89 1.93 8.37 4.04
C LEU A 89 0.47 7.90 4.10
N TRP A 90 0.21 6.63 3.77
CA TRP A 90 -1.15 6.09 3.79
C TRP A 90 -1.66 5.84 5.20
N SER A 91 -0.78 5.58 6.17
CA SER A 91 -1.15 5.42 7.58
C SER A 91 -1.51 6.77 8.21
N ALA A 92 -0.77 7.84 7.91
CA ALA A 92 -1.08 9.19 8.35
C ALA A 92 -2.42 9.65 7.78
N ALA A 93 -2.61 9.49 6.47
CA ALA A 93 -3.86 9.82 5.78
C ALA A 93 -5.08 9.08 6.37
N ARG A 94 -4.89 7.85 6.86
CA ARG A 94 -5.93 7.06 7.53
C ARG A 94 -6.21 7.53 8.95
N SER A 95 -5.18 7.94 9.68
CA SER A 95 -5.28 8.36 11.08
C SER A 95 -5.99 9.70 11.23
N ASP A 96 -5.74 10.64 10.33
CA ASP A 96 -6.40 11.95 10.33
C ASP A 96 -7.90 11.87 10.01
N ARG A 97 -8.38 10.79 9.37
CA ARG A 97 -9.81 10.54 9.12
C ARG A 97 -10.55 9.87 10.29
N LYS A 98 -9.82 9.46 11.33
CA LYS A 98 -10.38 8.82 12.54
C LYS A 98 -10.45 9.75 13.75
N LYS A 99 -9.95 10.98 13.62
CA LYS A 99 -10.07 12.04 14.63
C LYS A 99 -11.35 12.84 14.40
#